data_AF-X6G2B5-F1
#
_entry.id   AF-X6G2B5-F1
#
_cell.length_a   1.000
_cell.length_b   1.000
_cell.length_c   1.000
_cell.angle_alpha   90.00
_cell.angle_beta   90.00
_cell.angle_gamma   90.00
#
_symmetry.space_group_name_H-M   'P 1'
#
loop_
_entity.id
_entity.type
_entity.pdbx_description
1 polymer ?
#
loop_
_entity_poly.entity_id
_entity_poly.type
_entity_poly.pdbx_seq_one_letter_code
_entity_poly.pdbx_strand_id
1 'polypeptide(L)'
;MSRWRCAHQKCERQTFTDRLPTIASPWRVAEIVGLLGHSTGGRPGERLMRRLGMPVCDDTILRQLKRDAAVAHSNSTIRVVGIDDWSWRRSWRYGTMIAFGCRHPG
;
A
#
# COMPACT_ATOMS: atom_id res chain seq x y z
N MET A 1 -12.16 -3.84 11.47
CA MET A 1 -12.20 -2.77 12.51
C MET A 1 -13.65 -2.54 12.90
N SER A 2 -14.05 -2.98 14.09
CA SER A 2 -15.38 -2.74 14.64
C SER A 2 -15.43 -1.35 15.27
N ARG A 3 -16.27 -0.47 14.72
CA ARG A 3 -16.55 0.87 15.27
C ARG A 3 -17.91 0.81 15.96
N TRP A 4 -17.90 0.93 17.27
CA TRP A 4 -19.10 0.91 18.09
C TRP A 4 -19.61 2.33 18.28
N ARG A 5 -20.93 2.50 18.30
CA ARG A 5 -21.57 3.78 18.61
C ARG A 5 -22.21 3.71 19.99
N CYS A 6 -22.02 4.74 20.80
CA CYS A 6 -22.77 4.91 22.02
C CYS A 6 -24.23 5.22 21.68
N ALA A 7 -25.17 4.47 22.24
CA ALA A 7 -26.60 4.75 22.07
C ALA A 7 -27.09 5.95 22.90
N HIS A 8 -26.25 6.46 23.82
CA HIS A 8 -26.61 7.54 24.72
C HIS A 8 -26.30 8.92 24.11
N GLN A 9 -27.35 9.73 23.88
CA GLN A 9 -27.26 11.00 23.16
C GLN A 9 -26.41 12.07 23.88
N LYS A 10 -26.31 12.02 25.21
CA LYS A 10 -25.51 12.97 26.01
C LYS A 10 -24.05 12.52 26.21
N CYS A 11 -23.63 11.40 25.61
CA CYS A 11 -22.26 10.93 25.74
C CYS A 11 -21.32 11.79 24.90
N GLU A 12 -20.30 12.38 25.52
CA GLU A 12 -19.28 13.20 24.85
C GLU A 12 -18.49 12.40 23.79
N ARG A 13 -18.34 11.08 23.98
CA ARG A 13 -17.62 10.20 23.06
C ARG A 13 -18.57 9.20 22.40
N GLN A 14 -19.14 9.60 21.27
CA GLN A 14 -20.14 8.80 20.56
C GLN A 14 -19.59 7.59 19.81
N THR A 15 -18.29 7.55 19.54
CA THR A 15 -17.68 6.42 18.83
C THR A 15 -16.49 5.84 19.57
N PHE A 16 -16.57 4.52 19.75
CA PHE A 16 -15.53 3.70 20.34
C PHE A 16 -14.94 2.82 19.23
N THR A 17 -13.62 2.78 19.17
CA THR A 17 -12.90 1.87 18.28
C THR A 17 -12.13 0.94 19.17
N ASP A 18 -12.40 -0.36 19.08
CA ASP A 18 -11.62 -1.33 19.81
C ASP A 18 -10.21 -1.34 19.23
N ARG A 19 -9.23 -0.95 20.05
CA ARG A 19 -7.81 -1.03 19.69
C ARG A 19 -7.27 -2.22 20.47
N LEU A 20 -6.85 -3.25 19.74
CA LEU A 20 -6.09 -4.38 20.29
C LEU A 20 -4.61 -4.20 19.91
N PRO A 21 -3.91 -3.17 20.45
CA PRO A 21 -2.57 -2.79 19.99
C PRO A 21 -1.54 -3.92 20.14
N THR A 22 -1.75 -4.83 21.09
CA THR A 22 -0.86 -5.98 21.33
C THR A 22 -1.02 -7.09 20.28
N ILE A 23 -2.23 -7.26 19.72
CA ILE A 23 -2.56 -8.37 18.82
C ILE A 23 -2.40 -7.94 17.35
N ALA A 24 -2.90 -6.75 17.02
CA ALA A 24 -2.93 -6.21 15.66
C ALA A 24 -2.26 -4.84 15.65
N SER A 25 -0.95 -4.82 15.85
CA SER A 25 -0.21 -3.57 15.74
C SER A 25 -0.21 -3.06 14.30
N PRO A 26 -0.30 -1.73 14.08
CA PRO A 26 -0.32 -1.16 12.74
C PRO A 26 0.89 -1.53 11.88
N TRP A 27 2.06 -1.69 12.51
CA TRP A 27 3.30 -2.06 11.83
C TRP A 27 3.29 -3.51 11.31
N ARG A 28 2.75 -4.46 12.07
CA ARG A 28 2.65 -5.87 11.64
C ARG A 28 1.70 -6.03 10.45
N VAL A 29 0.58 -5.29 10.46
CA VAL A 29 -0.35 -5.29 9.34
C VAL A 29 0.31 -4.69 8.08
N ALA A 30 1.06 -3.60 8.24
CA ALA A 30 1.77 -2.97 7.12
C ALA A 30 2.81 -3.91 6.49
N GLU A 31 3.56 -4.65 7.30
CA GLU A 31 4.54 -5.63 6.83
C GLU A 31 3.88 -6.77 6.03
N ILE A 32 2.79 -7.35 6.56
CA ILE A 32 2.01 -8.39 5.87
C ILE A 32 1.43 -7.86 4.55
N VAL A 33 0.92 -6.63 4.56
CA VAL A 33 0.41 -5.95 3.36
C VAL A 33 1.52 -5.77 2.32
N GLY A 34 2.73 -5.38 2.73
CA GLY A 34 3.88 -5.24 1.84
C GLY A 34 4.27 -6.56 1.18
N LEU A 35 4.42 -7.62 1.98
CA LEU A 35 4.77 -8.97 1.50
C LEU A 35 3.73 -9.51 0.51
N LEU A 36 2.45 -9.54 0.92
CA LEU A 36 1.39 -10.06 0.07
C LEU A 36 1.13 -9.16 -1.13
N GLY A 37 1.24 -7.84 -0.95
CA GLY A 37 1.08 -6.87 -2.01
C GLY A 37 2.14 -7.00 -3.10
N HIS A 38 3.40 -7.25 -2.73
CA HIS A 38 4.46 -7.51 -3.70
C HIS A 38 4.23 -8.80 -4.50
N SER A 39 3.73 -9.86 -3.85
CA SER A 39 3.48 -11.13 -4.53
C SER A 39 2.22 -11.14 -5.38
N THR A 40 1.18 -10.40 -4.98
CA THR A 40 -0.18 -10.56 -5.56
C THR A 40 -0.75 -9.28 -6.18
N GLY A 41 -0.17 -8.11 -5.90
CA GLY A 41 -0.71 -6.80 -6.29
C GLY A 41 -1.94 -6.38 -5.47
N GLY A 42 -2.59 -5.28 -5.89
CA GLY A 42 -3.69 -4.65 -5.15
C GLY A 42 -4.95 -5.52 -5.02
N ARG A 43 -5.72 -5.69 -6.11
CA ARG A 43 -7.01 -6.41 -6.06
C ARG A 43 -6.91 -7.88 -5.67
N PRO A 44 -5.93 -8.66 -6.15
CA PRO A 44 -5.74 -10.02 -5.68
C PRO A 44 -5.32 -10.06 -4.20
N GLY A 45 -4.45 -9.14 -3.78
CA GLY A 45 -4.05 -9.00 -2.38
C GLY A 45 -5.22 -8.66 -1.46
N GLU A 46 -6.12 -7.77 -1.86
CA GLU A 46 -7.33 -7.45 -1.09
C GLU A 46 -8.20 -8.68 -0.84
N ARG A 47 -8.44 -9.49 -1.89
CA ARG A 47 -9.24 -10.72 -1.77
C ARG A 47 -8.59 -11.72 -0.82
N LEU A 48 -7.27 -11.86 -0.88
CA LEU A 48 -6.52 -12.76 -0.03
C LEU A 48 -6.51 -12.28 1.44
N MET A 49 -6.24 -11.00 1.67
CA MET A 49 -6.26 -10.35 2.98
C MET A 49 -7.62 -10.48 3.67
N ARG A 50 -8.71 -10.37 2.89
CA ARG A 50 -10.08 -10.63 3.38
C ARG A 50 -10.27 -12.07 3.86
N ARG A 51 -9.73 -13.06 3.13
CA ARG A 51 -9.79 -14.48 3.52
C ARG A 51 -8.94 -14.79 4.76
N LEU A 52 -7.88 -14.03 4.98
CA LEU A 52 -7.00 -14.14 6.15
C LEU A 52 -7.53 -13.39 7.39
N GLY A 53 -8.75 -12.81 7.34
CA GLY A 53 -9.34 -12.08 8.47
C GLY A 53 -8.74 -10.68 8.70
N MET A 54 -7.95 -10.17 7.75
CA MET A 54 -7.28 -8.88 7.81
C MET A 54 -7.72 -7.97 6.65
N PRO A 55 -8.99 -7.52 6.58
CA PRO A 55 -9.48 -6.80 5.41
C PRO A 55 -8.75 -5.46 5.19
N VAL A 56 -8.17 -5.30 4.00
CA VAL A 56 -7.49 -4.09 3.52
C VAL A 56 -7.85 -3.87 2.04
N CYS A 57 -8.19 -2.64 1.64
CA CYS A 57 -8.56 -2.31 0.26
C CYS A 57 -7.35 -2.31 -0.69
N ASP A 58 -7.58 -2.58 -1.98
CA ASP A 58 -6.54 -2.52 -3.02
C ASP A 58 -5.73 -1.20 -3.00
N ASP A 59 -6.37 -0.05 -2.82
CA ASP A 59 -5.75 1.26 -2.74
C ASP A 59 -4.79 1.38 -1.55
N THR A 60 -5.11 0.73 -0.44
CA THR A 60 -4.24 0.75 0.74
C THR A 60 -3.01 -0.14 0.52
N ILE A 61 -3.17 -1.27 -0.16
CA ILE A 61 -2.06 -2.13 -0.57
C ILE A 61 -1.14 -1.35 -1.53
N LEU A 62 -1.69 -0.77 -2.59
CA LEU A 62 -0.90 0.00 -3.56
C LEU A 62 -0.21 1.21 -2.92
N ARG A 63 -0.86 1.89 -1.98
CA ARG A 63 -0.24 2.99 -1.22
C ARG A 63 0.88 2.55 -0.30
N GLN A 64 0.81 1.34 0.27
CA GLN A 64 1.91 0.78 1.06
C GLN A 64 3.12 0.48 0.17
N LEU A 65 2.90 -0.26 -0.92
CA LEU A 65 3.97 -0.62 -1.88
C LEU A 65 4.66 0.61 -2.48
N LYS A 66 3.90 1.67 -2.81
CA LYS A 66 4.46 2.93 -3.30
C LYS A 66 5.31 3.64 -2.25
N ARG A 67 4.91 3.61 -0.98
CA ARG A 67 5.69 4.19 0.12
C ARG A 67 6.99 3.41 0.33
N ASP A 68 6.91 2.08 0.35
CA ASP A 68 8.08 1.21 0.53
C ASP A 68 9.08 1.40 -0.63
N ALA A 69 8.59 1.48 -1.87
CA ALA A 69 9.41 1.79 -3.03
C ALA A 69 10.07 3.17 -2.94
N ALA A 70 9.33 4.21 -2.51
CA ALA A 70 9.89 5.56 -2.35
C ALA A 70 11.01 5.59 -1.29
N VAL A 71 10.84 4.88 -0.18
CA VAL A 71 11.88 4.75 0.86
C VAL A 71 13.09 3.97 0.34
N ALA A 72 12.90 2.93 -0.46
CA ALA A 72 14.01 2.21 -1.08
C ALA A 72 14.81 3.10 -2.05
N HIS A 73 14.12 3.94 -2.82
CA HIS A 73 14.75 4.82 -3.81
C HIS A 73 15.48 6.01 -3.18
N SER A 74 15.02 6.55 -2.04
CA SER A 74 15.68 7.69 -1.39
C SER A 74 17.12 7.39 -0.95
N ASN A 75 17.46 6.11 -0.77
CA ASN A 75 18.79 5.66 -0.36
C ASN A 75 19.70 5.25 -1.54
N SER A 76 19.25 5.45 -2.78
CA SER A 76 19.95 4.93 -3.96
C SER A 76 20.54 6.05 -4.81
N THR A 77 21.78 5.85 -5.28
CA THR A 77 22.40 6.73 -6.27
C THR A 77 21.93 6.30 -7.66
N ILE A 78 21.18 7.17 -8.34
CA ILE A 78 20.74 6.94 -9.72
C ILE A 78 21.97 6.89 -10.61
N ARG A 79 22.23 5.73 -11.24
CA ARG A 79 23.39 5.54 -12.14
C ARG A 79 23.02 5.14 -13.56
N VAL A 80 21.79 4.66 -13.79
CA VAL A 80 21.30 4.30 -15.12
C VAL A 80 19.93 4.94 -15.31
N VAL A 81 19.75 5.60 -16.45
CA VAL A 81 18.47 6.20 -16.86
C VAL A 81 17.99 5.47 -18.12
N GLY A 82 16.79 4.89 -18.05
CA GLY A 82 16.06 4.37 -19.20
C GLY A 82 14.99 5.36 -19.64
N ILE A 83 14.81 5.51 -20.95
CA ILE A 83 13.76 6.32 -21.56
C ILE A 83 12.86 5.36 -22.35
N ASP A 84 11.56 5.40 -22.08
CA ASP A 84 10.53 4.58 -22.75
C ASP A 84 9.31 5.45 -23.08
N ASP A 85 8.58 5.12 -24.14
CA ASP A 85 7.36 5.83 -24.53
C ASP A 85 6.14 4.91 -24.33
N TRP A 86 5.13 5.42 -23.63
CA TRP A 86 3.92 4.66 -23.32
C TRP A 86 2.65 5.44 -23.71
N SER A 87 1.51 4.75 -23.83
CA SER A 87 0.22 5.37 -24.17
C SER A 87 -0.90 5.07 -23.16
N TRP A 88 -1.69 6.09 -22.76
CA TRP A 88 -2.71 5.98 -21.67
C TRP A 88 -3.97 5.24 -22.13
N ARG A 89 -4.22 5.23 -23.45
CA ARG A 89 -5.21 4.43 -24.18
C ARG A 89 -4.73 4.30 -25.62
N ARG A 90 -4.97 3.14 -26.25
CA ARG A 90 -4.62 2.76 -27.64
C ARG A 90 -4.26 3.98 -28.51
N SER A 91 -2.96 4.26 -28.64
CA SER A 91 -2.34 5.14 -29.64
C SER A 91 -2.81 6.62 -29.71
N TRP A 92 -3.57 7.14 -28.74
CA TRP A 92 -4.14 8.50 -28.84
C TRP A 92 -3.44 9.54 -27.97
N ARG A 93 -2.79 9.12 -26.88
CA ARG A 93 -2.03 10.02 -26.00
C ARG A 93 -0.76 9.31 -25.55
N TYR A 94 0.38 9.82 -26.01
CA TYR A 94 1.70 9.33 -25.65
C TYR A 94 2.28 10.14 -24.48
N GLY A 95 3.09 9.47 -23.67
CA GLY A 95 3.90 10.10 -22.65
C GLY A 95 5.24 9.39 -22.57
N THR A 96 6.29 10.14 -22.27
CA THR A 96 7.62 9.60 -22.02
C THR A 96 7.73 9.20 -20.55
N MET A 97 8.11 7.96 -20.28
CA MET A 97 8.47 7.46 -18.96
C MET A 97 9.98 7.50 -18.82
N ILE A 98 10.45 8.11 -17.74
CA ILE A 98 11.86 8.08 -17.35
C ILE A 98 11.97 7.09 -16.20
N ALA A 99 12.73 6.02 -16.42
CA ALA A 99 12.99 4.98 -15.42
C ALA A 99 14.41 5.13 -14.87
N PHE A 100 14.54 5.09 -13.55
CA PHE A 100 15.83 5.19 -12.86
C PHE A 100 16.22 3.81 -12.31
N GLY A 101 17.37 3.29 -12.73
CA GLY A 101 17.89 1.99 -12.32
C GLY A 101 19.01 2.10 -11.28
N CYS A 102 19.01 1.17 -10.33
CA CYS A 102 20.07 1.00 -9.34
C CYS A 102 20.81 -0.32 -9.64
N ARG A 103 22.13 -0.26 -9.89
CA ARG A 103 22.96 -1.46 -10.05
C ARG A 103 23.53 -1.85 -8.69
N HIS A 104 23.35 -3.10 -8.26
CA HIS A 104 24.03 -3.60 -7.05
C HIS A 104 25.56 -3.60 -7.28
N PRO A 105 26.36 -3.08 -6.33
CA PRO A 105 27.80 -3.29 -6.35
C PRO A 105 28.05 -4.79 -6.12
N GLY A 106 28.76 -5.41 -7.05
CA GLY A 106 29.30 -6.77 -6.91
C GLY A 106 30.54 -6.79 -6.02
#